data_AF-R4WNC5-F1
#
_entry.id   AF-R4WNC5-F1
#
_cell.length_a   1.000
_cell.length_b   1.000
_cell.length_c   1.000
_cell.angle_alpha   90.00
_cell.angle_beta   90.00
_cell.angle_gamma   90.00
#
_symmetry.space_group_name_H-M   'P 1'
#
loop_
_entity.id
_entity.type
_entity.pdbx_description
1 polymer ?
#
loop_
_entity_poly.entity_id
_entity_poly.type
_entity_poly.pdbx_seq_one_letter_code
_entity_poly.pdbx_strand_id
1 'polypeptide(L)' 'MRHAPARPEQTQSPIQLEIIQHALRAAATAPTVFDALDITGDALRQLGELARAEVLHG' A
#
# COMPACT_ATOMS: atom_id res chain seq x y z
N MET A 1 -18.92 22.70 14.88
CA MET A 1 -18.87 21.23 14.97
C MET A 1 -17.44 20.80 14.63
N ARG A 2 -16.76 20.09 15.52
CA ARG A 2 -15.35 19.72 15.37
C ARG A 2 -15.27 18.51 14.44
N HIS A 3 -14.65 18.65 13.26
CA HIS A 3 -14.23 17.51 12.44
C HIS A 3 -13.19 16.74 13.24
N ALA A 4 -13.54 15.56 13.75
CA ALA A 4 -12.54 14.61 14.19
C ALA A 4 -11.79 14.13 12.94
N PRO A 5 -10.45 14.16 12.90
CA PRO A 5 -9.73 13.50 11.82
C PRO A 5 -10.10 12.02 11.86
N ALA A 6 -10.51 11.47 10.71
CA ALA A 6 -10.81 10.06 10.57
C ALA A 6 -9.65 9.27 11.18
N ARG A 7 -9.99 8.38 12.10
CA ARG A 7 -9.04 7.52 12.81
C ARG A 7 -8.24 6.74 11.75
N PRO A 8 -6.90 6.62 11.84
CA PRO A 8 -6.11 5.85 10.89
C PRO A 8 -6.50 4.36 10.84
N GLU A 9 -7.27 3.89 11.82
CA GLU A 9 -7.90 2.56 11.88
C GLU A 9 -9.05 2.39 10.87
N GLN A 10 -9.57 3.48 10.29
CA GLN A 10 -10.71 3.44 9.38
C GLN A 10 -10.25 3.48 7.93
N THR A 11 -10.20 2.28 7.35
CA THR A 11 -10.23 1.97 5.91
C THR A 11 -8.88 1.90 5.20
N GLN A 12 -8.03 0.94 5.58
CA GLN A 12 -7.21 0.32 4.53
C GLN A 12 -8.18 -0.32 3.54
N SER A 13 -8.24 0.23 2.32
CA SER A 13 -9.02 -0.39 1.24
C SER A 13 -8.57 -1.84 1.08
N PRO A 14 -9.50 -2.81 0.86
CA PRO A 14 -9.15 -4.22 0.63
C PRO A 14 -8.02 -4.39 -0.41
N ILE A 15 -8.00 -3.52 -1.42
CA ILE A 15 -6.98 -3.47 -2.48
C ILE A 15 -5.60 -3.10 -1.91
N GLN A 16 -5.52 -2.09 -1.04
CA GLN A 16 -4.25 -1.71 -0.39
C GLN A 16 -3.70 -2.86 0.44
N LEU A 17 -4.57 -3.55 1.18
CA LEU A 17 -4.16 -4.68 2.01
C LEU A 17 -3.70 -5.89 1.18
N GLU A 18 -4.33 -6.14 0.03
CA GLU A 18 -3.91 -7.18 -0.91
C GLU A 18 -2.51 -6.89 -1.49
N ILE A 19 -2.27 -5.64 -1.94
CA ILE A 19 -0.96 -5.20 -2.45
C ILE A 19 0.13 -5.43 -1.39
N ILE A 20 -0.13 -4.99 -0.15
CA ILE A 20 0.82 -5.13 0.96
C ILE A 20 1.09 -6.61 1.26
N GLN A 21 0.06 -7.44 1.37
CA GLN A 21 0.23 -8.86 1.69
C GLN A 21 0.96 -9.61 0.58
N HIS A 22 0.66 -9.31 -0.69
CA HIS A 22 1.34 -9.92 -1.82
C HIS A 22 2.83 -9.55 -1.81
N ALA A 23 3.14 -8.26 -1.66
CA ALA A 23 4.51 -7.76 -1.62
C ALA A 23 5.31 -8.37 -0.45
N LEU A 24 4.71 -8.45 0.74
CA LEU A 24 5.36 -9.04 1.91
C LEU A 24 5.69 -10.52 1.71
N ARG A 25 4.77 -11.31 1.15
CA ARG A 25 5.03 -12.73 0.88
C ARG A 25 6.12 -12.90 -0.18
N ALA A 26 6.05 -12.13 -1.27
CA ALA A 26 7.03 -12.21 -2.35
C ALA A 26 8.43 -11.78 -1.86
N ALA A 27 8.52 -10.68 -1.11
CA ALA A 27 9.77 -10.20 -0.53
C ALA A 27 10.38 -11.18 0.49
N ALA A 28 9.55 -11.87 1.29
CA ALA A 28 10.01 -12.85 2.28
C ALA A 28 10.68 -14.08 1.63
N THR A 29 10.33 -14.40 0.38
CA THR A 29 10.89 -15.52 -0.38
C THR A 29 11.91 -15.06 -1.44
N ALA A 30 12.28 -13.78 -1.46
CA ALA A 30 13.13 -13.22 -2.50
C ALA A 30 14.57 -13.77 -2.39
N PRO A 31 15.24 -14.08 -3.51
CA PRO A 31 16.60 -14.67 -3.50
C PRO A 31 17.65 -13.72 -2.93
N THR A 32 17.45 -12.42 -3.07
CA THR A 32 18.35 -11.38 -2.56
C THR A 32 17.58 -10.26 -1.88
N VAL A 33 18.30 -9.48 -1.06
CA VAL A 33 17.76 -8.24 -0.46
C VAL A 33 17.40 -7.23 -1.55
N PHE A 34 18.12 -7.18 -2.68
CA PHE A 34 17.80 -6.28 -3.78
C PHE A 34 16.46 -6.63 -4.42
N ASP A 35 16.20 -7.92 -4.65
CA ASP A 35 14.91 -8.39 -5.17
C ASP A 35 13.77 -8.04 -4.21
N ALA A 36 13.98 -8.19 -2.89
CA ALA A 36 12.99 -7.78 -1.89
C ALA A 36 12.72 -6.27 -1.89
N LEU A 37 13.76 -5.45 -2.08
CA LEU A 37 13.62 -4.00 -2.20
C LEU A 37 12.88 -3.60 -3.47
N ASP A 38 13.13 -4.26 -4.60
CA ASP A 38 12.42 -4.00 -5.85
C ASP A 38 10.92 -4.36 -5.74
N ILE A 39 10.61 -5.51 -5.15
CA ILE A 39 9.22 -5.96 -4.89
C ILE A 39 8.48 -4.95 -3.99
N THR A 40 9.12 -4.52 -2.91
CA THR A 40 8.50 -3.54 -1.98
C THR A 40 8.40 -2.16 -2.62
N GLY A 41 9.36 -1.76 -3.44
CA GLY A 41 9.34 -0.51 -4.21
C GLY A 41 8.16 -0.46 -5.20
N ASP A 42 7.92 -1.54 -5.94
CA ASP A 42 6.77 -1.61 -6.85
C ASP A 42 5.44 -1.56 -6.10
N ALA A 43 5.34 -2.24 -4.95
CA ALA A 43 4.15 -2.17 -4.11
C ALA A 43 3.87 -0.73 -3.61
N LEU A 44 4.91 0.00 -3.19
CA LEU A 44 4.78 1.41 -2.79
C LEU A 44 4.36 2.30 -3.96
N ARG A 45 4.86 2.05 -5.17
CA ARG A 45 4.43 2.76 -6.38
C ARG A 45 2.92 2.56 -6.63
N GLN A 46 2.45 1.31 -6.59
CA GLN A 46 1.03 0.98 -6.77
C GLN A 46 0.13 1.64 -5.71
N LEU A 47 0.55 1.64 -4.44
CA LEU A 47 -0.18 2.32 -3.37
C LEU A 47 -0.25 3.84 -3.60
N GLY A 48 0.84 4.44 -4.08
CA GLY A 48 0.88 5.86 -4.43
C GLY A 48 -0.06 6.22 -5.59
N GLU A 49 -0.16 5.35 -6.60
CA GLU A 49 -1.11 5.50 -7.71
C GLU A 49 -2.55 5.41 -7.22
N LEU A 50 -2.85 4.45 -6.34
CA LEU A 50 -4.17 4.29 -5.75
C LEU A 50 -4.56 5.52 -4.92
N ALA A 51 -3.67 6.01 -4.05
CA ALA A 51 -3.91 7.21 -3.26
C ALA A 51 -4.15 8.46 -4.14
N ARG A 52 -3.41 8.61 -5.25
CA ARG A 52 -3.66 9.69 -6.22
C ARG A 52 -5.01 9.56 -6.91
N ALA A 53 -5.40 8.33 -7.26
CA ALA A 53 -6.71 8.07 -7.86
C ALA A 53 -7.85 8.37 -6.88
N GLU A 54 -7.72 8.01 -5.61
CA GLU A 54 -8.71 8.34 -4.56
C GLU A 54 -8.88 9.86 -4.40
N VAL A 55 -7.80 10.64 -4.45
CA VAL A 55 -7.87 12.11 -4.38
C VAL A 55 -8.50 12.73 -5.64
N LEU A 56 -8.29 12.14 -6.83
CA LEU A 56 -8.86 12.66 -8.08
C LEU A 56 -10.37 12.42 -8.20
N HIS A 57 -10.86 11.31 -7.64
CA HIS A 57 -12.28 10.92 -7.72
C HIS A 57 -13.10 11.30 -6.47
N GLY A 58 -12.47 11.94 -5.48
CA GLY A 58 -13.08 12.39 -4.22
C GLY A 58 -13.64 13.80 -4.25
#